data_AF-A0A0E2LQI7-F1
#
_entry.id   AF-A0A0E2LQI7-F1
#
_cell.length_a   1.000
_cell.length_b   1.000
_cell.length_c   1.000
_cell.angle_alpha   90.00
_cell.angle_beta   90.00
_cell.angle_gamma   90.00
#
_symmetry.space_group_name_H-M   'P 1'
#
loop_
_entity.id
_entity.type
_entity.pdbx_description
1 polymer ?
#
loop_
_entity_poly.entity_id
_entity_poly.type
_entity_poly.pdbx_seq_one_letter_code
_entity_poly.pdbx_strand_id
1 'polypeptide(L)'
;MPENKVDIQALVAKLLEHEVSPEVLEIRKMILRRIATESDIRPSRIPAPMNITQVGGYVNLLMQLNEQEMLRQTLSAILGLPMQTPKG
;
A
#
# COMPACT_ATOMS: atom_id res chain seq x y z
N MET A 1 23.72 -3.29 46.81
CA MET A 1 23.07 -3.51 45.50
C MET A 1 23.54 -2.39 44.59
N PRO A 2 24.37 -2.63 43.56
CA PRO A 2 24.87 -1.53 42.73
C PRO A 2 23.74 -1.05 41.81
N GLU A 3 23.51 0.26 41.80
CA GLU A 3 22.57 0.93 40.90
C GLU A 3 22.98 0.68 39.46
N ASN A 4 22.16 -0.06 38.71
CA ASN A 4 22.32 -0.23 37.28
C ASN A 4 21.86 1.06 36.57
N LYS A 5 22.70 2.10 36.63
CA LYS A 5 22.53 3.30 35.79
C LYS A 5 22.79 2.88 34.35
N VAL A 6 21.72 2.55 33.63
CA VAL A 6 21.74 2.42 32.18
C VAL A 6 22.27 3.73 31.63
N ASP A 7 23.47 3.70 31.06
CA ASP A 7 24.07 4.86 30.41
C ASP A 7 23.25 5.15 29.14
N ILE A 8 22.32 6.09 29.28
CA ILE A 8 21.39 6.51 28.23
C ILE A 8 22.17 6.98 26.99
N GLN A 9 23.36 7.56 27.17
CA GLN A 9 24.18 8.05 26.06
C GLN A 9 24.75 6.88 25.25
N ALA A 10 25.23 5.83 25.95
CA ALA A 10 25.69 4.61 25.30
C ALA A 10 24.55 3.83 24.61
N LEU A 11 23.34 3.86 25.17
CA LEU A 11 22.16 3.25 24.54
C LEU A 11 21.73 4.00 23.27
N VAL A 12 21.72 5.34 23.31
CA VAL A 12 21.41 6.18 22.15
C VAL A 12 22.46 6.01 21.06
N ALA A 13 23.76 5.95 21.41
CA ALA A 13 24.82 5.70 20.44
C ALA A 13 24.64 4.34 19.73
N LYS A 14 24.32 3.27 20.48
CA LYS A 14 24.03 1.95 19.90
C LYS A 14 22.79 1.95 19.01
N LEU A 15 21.76 2.72 19.36
CA LEU A 15 20.55 2.84 18.54
C LEU A 15 20.86 3.53 17.21
N LEU A 16 21.68 4.59 17.26
CA LEU A 16 22.12 5.33 16.08
C LEU A 16 23.02 4.47 15.18
N GLU A 17 23.96 3.71 15.75
CA GLU A 17 24.79 2.75 15.00
C GLU A 17 23.94 1.68 14.31
N HIS A 18 22.89 1.19 14.98
CA HIS A 18 21.96 0.22 14.41
C HIS A 18 21.14 0.82 13.26
N GLU A 19 20.67 2.07 13.37
CA GLU A 19 19.96 2.76 12.27
C GLU A 19 20.84 3.02 11.04
N VAL A 20 22.15 3.18 11.23
CA VAL A 20 23.12 3.42 10.13
C VAL A 20 23.75 2.11 9.63
N SER A 21 23.36 0.96 10.19
CA SER A 21 23.85 -0.34 9.76
C SER A 21 23.62 -0.55 8.25
N PRO A 22 24.59 -1.09 7.50
CA PRO A 22 24.47 -1.31 6.06
C PRO A 22 23.26 -2.18 5.69
N GLU A 23 22.87 -3.11 6.55
CA GLU A 23 21.68 -3.94 6.37
C GLU A 23 20.38 -3.12 6.43
N VAL A 24 20.27 -2.22 7.41
CA VAL A 24 19.11 -1.34 7.58
C VAL A 24 19.02 -0.33 6.44
N LEU A 25 20.17 0.15 5.95
CA LEU A 25 20.23 1.02 4.78
C LEU A 25 19.76 0.30 3.50
N GLU A 26 20.12 -0.96 3.30
CA GLU A 26 19.63 -1.75 2.16
C GLU A 26 18.12 -2.00 2.25
N ILE A 27 17.60 -2.35 3.43
CA ILE A 27 16.15 -2.49 3.66
C ILE A 27 15.43 -1.16 3.38
N ARG A 28 15.97 -0.04 3.85
CA ARG A 28 15.41 1.29 3.61
C ARG A 28 15.41 1.65 2.12
N LYS A 29 16.49 1.36 1.39
CA LYS A 29 16.54 1.54 -0.07
C LYS A 29 15.51 0.66 -0.77
N MET A 30 15.33 -0.57 -0.33
CA MET A 30 14.33 -1.48 -0.89
C MET A 30 12.91 -0.96 -0.68
N ILE A 31 12.58 -0.49 0.53
CA ILE A 31 11.28 0.13 0.83
C ILE A 31 11.09 1.41 0.03
N LEU A 32 12.09 2.28 -0.06
CA LEU A 32 12.00 3.51 -0.85
C LEU A 32 11.84 3.23 -2.35
N ARG A 33 12.54 2.21 -2.88
CA ARG A 33 12.33 1.73 -4.25
C ARG A 33 10.90 1.23 -4.43
N ARG A 34 10.41 0.41 -3.51
CA ARG A 34 9.05 -0.13 -3.53
C ARG A 34 8.01 0.98 -3.51
N ILE A 35 8.16 1.97 -2.63
CA ILE A 35 7.29 3.15 -2.60
C ILE A 35 7.38 3.89 -3.92
N ALA A 36 8.58 4.16 -4.45
CA ALA A 36 8.73 4.84 -5.74
C ALA A 36 8.12 4.05 -6.92
N THR A 37 8.12 2.71 -6.89
CA THR A 37 7.55 1.86 -7.94
C THR A 37 6.06 1.57 -7.78
N GLU A 38 5.55 1.47 -6.55
CA GLU A 38 4.16 1.13 -6.23
C GLU A 38 3.29 2.37 -5.96
N SER A 39 3.89 3.52 -5.66
CA SER A 39 3.18 4.82 -5.56
C SER A 39 2.82 5.42 -6.92
N ASP A 40 3.12 4.70 -8.01
CA ASP A 40 2.49 4.92 -9.29
C ASP A 40 1.01 4.53 -9.12
N ILE A 41 0.23 5.43 -8.53
CA ILE A 41 -1.23 5.46 -8.62
C ILE A 41 -1.47 5.47 -10.12
N ARG A 42 -1.61 4.28 -10.70
CA ARG A 42 -1.83 4.16 -12.13
C ARG A 42 -3.04 5.02 -12.42
N PRO A 43 -2.92 6.07 -13.24
CA PRO A 43 -4.07 6.91 -13.53
C PRO A 43 -5.16 5.98 -14.02
N SER A 44 -6.34 6.13 -13.43
CA SER A 44 -7.51 5.34 -13.83
C SER A 44 -7.62 5.44 -15.36
N ARG A 45 -7.44 4.30 -16.05
CA ARG A 45 -7.68 4.22 -17.50
C ARG A 45 -9.17 4.39 -17.82
N ILE A 46 -10.01 4.35 -16.79
CA ILE A 46 -11.44 4.61 -16.87
C ILE A 46 -11.62 6.12 -16.72
N PRO A 47 -12.17 6.82 -17.73
CA PRO A 47 -12.48 8.24 -17.62
C PRO A 47 -13.43 8.47 -16.45
N ALA A 48 -13.33 9.65 -15.82
CA ALA A 48 -14.26 10.00 -14.75
C ALA A 48 -15.71 9.88 -15.27
N PRO A 49 -16.61 9.22 -14.53
CA PRO A 49 -17.99 9.08 -14.96
C PRO A 49 -18.64 10.46 -15.05
N MET A 50 -19.31 10.73 -16.16
CA MET A 50 -19.99 12.01 -16.43
C MET A 50 -21.33 12.11 -15.69
N ASN A 51 -21.89 10.98 -15.26
CA ASN A 51 -23.13 10.91 -14.49
C ASN A 51 -23.24 9.58 -13.72
N ILE A 52 -24.17 9.55 -12.75
CA ILE A 52 -24.44 8.38 -11.90
C ILE A 52 -24.89 7.14 -12.70
N THR A 53 -25.54 7.33 -13.85
CA THR A 53 -26.03 6.25 -14.70
C THR A 53 -24.90 5.47 -15.38
N GLN A 54 -23.78 6.12 -15.71
CA GLN A 54 -22.62 5.42 -16.29
C GLN A 54 -21.99 4.45 -15.29
N VAL A 55 -21.88 4.85 -14.02
CA VAL A 55 -21.39 3.98 -12.94
C VAL A 55 -22.35 2.80 -12.73
N GLY A 56 -23.65 3.08 -12.62
CA GLY A 56 -24.67 2.04 -12.47
C GLY A 56 -24.75 1.09 -13.67
N GLY A 57 -24.61 1.61 -14.88
CA GLY A 57 -24.60 0.81 -16.11
C GLY A 57 -23.43 -0.16 -16.18
N TYR A 58 -22.24 0.27 -15.76
CA TYR A 58 -21.06 -0.61 -15.70
C TYR A 58 -21.22 -1.72 -14.64
N VAL A 59 -21.73 -1.37 -13.45
CA VAL A 59 -22.04 -2.37 -12.40
C VAL A 59 -23.06 -3.38 -12.92
N ASN A 60 -24.14 -2.93 -13.54
CA ASN A 60 -25.18 -3.79 -14.11
C ASN A 60 -24.63 -4.73 -15.18
N LEU A 61 -23.74 -4.23 -16.05
CA LEU A 61 -23.09 -5.05 -17.08
C LEU A 61 -22.25 -6.17 -16.46
N LEU A 62 -21.43 -5.85 -15.46
CA LEU A 62 -20.59 -6.86 -14.78
C LEU A 62 -21.45 -7.92 -14.08
N MET A 63 -22.58 -7.52 -13.49
CA MET A 63 -23.55 -8.45 -12.91
C MET A 63 -24.18 -9.35 -13.97
N GLN A 64 -24.55 -8.80 -15.14
CA GLN A 64 -25.12 -9.59 -16.25
C GLN A 64 -24.13 -10.59 -16.84
N LEU A 65 -22.85 -10.22 -16.93
CA LEU A 65 -21.77 -11.08 -17.44
C LEU A 65 -21.27 -12.09 -16.40
N ASN A 66 -21.78 -12.03 -15.16
CA ASN A 66 -21.34 -12.84 -14.03
C ASN A 66 -19.82 -12.72 -13.72
N GLU A 67 -19.25 -11.54 -14.00
CA GLU A 67 -17.83 -11.20 -13.81
C GLU A 67 -17.58 -10.75 -12.36
N GLN A 68 -17.75 -11.68 -11.42
CA GLN A 68 -17.74 -11.39 -9.97
C GLN A 68 -16.43 -10.75 -9.48
N GLU A 69 -15.29 -11.16 -10.04
CA GLU A 69 -13.99 -10.64 -9.62
C GLU A 69 -13.80 -9.18 -10.09
N MET A 70 -14.16 -8.88 -11.34
CA MET A 70 -14.13 -7.51 -11.86
C MET A 70 -15.12 -6.61 -11.11
N LEU A 71 -16.30 -7.13 -10.76
CA LEU A 71 -17.29 -6.41 -9.96
C LEU A 71 -16.70 -6.04 -8.58
N ARG A 72 -16.06 -7.00 -7.92
CA ARG A 72 -15.44 -6.79 -6.60
C ARG A 72 -14.31 -5.76 -6.65
N GLN A 73 -13.47 -5.80 -7.69
CA GLN A 73 -12.40 -4.82 -7.91
C GLN A 73 -12.95 -3.43 -8.18
N THR A 74 -14.00 -3.33 -9.01
CA THR A 74 -14.68 -2.08 -9.34
C THR A 74 -15.27 -1.44 -8.08
N LEU A 75 -16.00 -2.21 -7.28
CA LEU A 75 -16.57 -1.73 -6.01
C LEU A 75 -15.48 -1.33 -5.01
N SER A 76 -14.39 -2.09 -4.91
CA SER A 76 -13.26 -1.75 -4.03
C SER A 76 -12.61 -0.43 -4.45
N ALA A 77 -12.43 -0.21 -5.76
CA ALA A 77 -11.88 1.04 -6.29
C ALA A 77 -12.80 2.24 -6.02
N ILE A 78 -14.12 2.08 -6.21
CA ILE A 78 -15.12 3.12 -5.91
C ILE A 78 -15.11 3.50 -4.43
N LEU A 79 -14.96 2.50 -3.54
CA LEU A 79 -14.98 2.69 -2.09
C LEU A 79 -13.61 3.04 -1.49
N GLY A 80 -12.55 3.13 -2.30
CA GLY A 80 -11.19 3.38 -1.84
C GLY A 80 -10.60 2.26 -0.97
N LEU A 81 -11.09 1.02 -1.12
CA LEU A 81 -10.60 -0.13 -0.38
C LEU A 81 -9.33 -0.70 -1.03
N PRO A 82 -8.38 -1.23 -0.24
CA PRO A 82 -7.20 -1.87 -0.79
C PRO A 82 -7.61 -3.05 -1.68
N MET A 83 -7.11 -3.06 -2.92
CA MET A 83 -7.43 -4.09 -3.90
C MET A 83 -6.88 -5.45 -3.42
N GLN A 84 -7.76 -6.42 -3.22
CA GLN A 84 -7.33 -7.78 -2.89
C GLN A 84 -6.86 -8.45 -4.18
N THR A 85 -5.55 -8.59 -4.38
CA THR A 85 -5.02 -9.41 -5.47
C THR A 85 -5.38 -10.87 -5.22
N PRO A 86 -5.81 -11.63 -6.25
CA PRO A 86 -6.13 -13.04 -6.09
C PRO A 86 -4.93 -13.80 -5.52
N LYS A 87 -5.16 -14.61 -4.48
CA LYS A 87 -4.22 -15.67 -4.13
C LYS A 87 -4.39 -16.75 -5.19
N GLY A 88 -3.36 -16.95 -6.01
CA GLY A 88 -3.28 -18.04 -6.98
C GLY A 88 -3.35 -19.41 -6.32
#